data_AF-A0A2M8S6Z3-F1
#
_entry.id   AF-A0A2M8S6Z3-F1
#
_cell.length_a   1.000
_cell.length_b   1.000
_cell.length_c   1.000
_cell.angle_alpha   90.00
_cell.angle_beta   90.00
_cell.angle_gamma   90.00
#
_symmetry.space_group_name_H-M   'P 1'
#
loop_
_entity.id
_entity.type
_entity.pdbx_description
1 polymer ?
#
loop_
_entity_poly.entity_id
_entity_poly.type
_entity_poly.pdbx_seq_one_letter_code
_entity_poly.pdbx_strand_id
1 'polypeptide(L)'
;MKIRGSSLYLRWVSLFFISIASILTVITLVQYSRLRNDYPPQMVIAGVPVGGLDPQTAAQRLLQVYSLPVEIHYGDAIFQLDPNLIGFQLNVESMLAAADLQRTGASFWGGFWDYLWNRKSATAEVPLVETFSEERLRAYLTSEIAARYDQPPIPAQPIPGSTEFQPGQPGQVIDVDRAVILIGDAMRSPSQRVVQLAPVYTSAGRPSKQNLQLLLEEIIGQDNFDGIVGIYLLDLQTAEELHFAYRAGENLPVNPDIAFTASSTIKIPIMVTAYQRFNGRLDDQTATLMLDMIKKSENPPADALMRVIDEARGPLVVSETMKALGLQNTFLAGYFYDGAPILQIFHTPANTRTDVNTDSDIYSQTTPSDIGSLLEDIYQCSQTGGGTLVAAFPGQIDQNSCQQMIQYLVEDKIGVLIQSGVPEGTAVA
;
A
#
# COMPACT_ATOMS: atom_id res chain seq x y z
N MET A 1 86.38 -58.52 53.57
CA MET A 1 86.13 -57.09 53.26
C MET A 1 84.63 -56.90 53.02
N LYS A 2 83.87 -56.48 54.05
CA LYS A 2 82.40 -56.36 53.98
C LYS A 2 82.03 -54.89 53.77
N ILE A 3 81.64 -54.53 52.55
CA ILE A 3 80.97 -53.25 52.27
C ILE A 3 79.51 -53.41 52.71
N ARG A 4 79.18 -52.93 53.90
CA ARG A 4 77.81 -52.75 54.39
C ARG A 4 77.74 -51.39 55.08
N GLY A 5 77.25 -50.37 54.37
CA GLY A 5 77.08 -49.02 54.95
C GLY A 5 76.47 -47.94 54.03
N SER A 6 76.58 -48.04 52.69
CA SER A 6 76.09 -46.97 51.78
C SER A 6 74.63 -47.11 51.32
N SER A 7 73.99 -48.25 51.60
CA SER A 7 72.63 -48.54 51.12
C SER A 7 71.52 -47.80 51.89
N LEU A 8 71.78 -47.26 53.08
CA LEU A 8 70.74 -46.67 53.93
C LEU A 8 70.50 -45.18 53.62
N TYR A 9 71.57 -44.40 53.46
CA TYR A 9 71.47 -42.96 53.11
C TYR A 9 70.86 -42.72 51.74
N LEU A 10 71.27 -43.48 50.71
CA LEU A 10 70.68 -43.41 49.36
C LEU A 10 69.19 -43.80 49.38
N ARG A 11 68.79 -44.75 50.23
CA ARG A 11 67.37 -45.12 50.40
C ARG A 11 66.56 -44.00 51.04
N TRP A 12 67.10 -43.30 52.04
CA TRP A 12 66.44 -42.16 52.69
C TRP A 12 66.32 -40.94 51.77
N VAL A 13 67.35 -40.62 51.00
CA VAL A 13 67.31 -39.55 49.99
C VAL A 13 66.31 -39.90 48.88
N SER A 14 66.31 -41.16 48.41
CA SER A 14 65.31 -41.63 47.46
C SER A 14 63.89 -41.55 48.03
N LEU A 15 63.70 -41.91 49.30
CA LEU A 15 62.40 -41.80 49.98
C LEU A 15 61.92 -40.35 50.09
N PHE A 16 62.83 -39.42 50.33
CA PHE A 16 62.54 -37.99 50.38
C PHE A 16 62.11 -37.44 49.02
N PHE A 17 62.84 -37.75 47.95
CA PHE A 17 62.46 -37.35 46.59
C PHE A 17 61.13 -37.99 46.15
N ILE A 18 60.89 -39.26 46.48
CA ILE A 18 59.60 -39.94 46.21
C ILE A 18 58.46 -39.27 46.99
N SER A 19 58.70 -38.89 48.25
CA SER A 19 57.70 -38.17 49.06
C SER A 19 57.37 -36.80 48.46
N ILE A 20 58.37 -36.02 48.07
CA ILE A 20 58.17 -34.71 47.42
C ILE A 20 57.45 -34.86 46.08
N ALA A 21 57.86 -35.83 45.25
CA ALA A 21 57.22 -36.09 43.97
C ALA A 21 55.75 -36.49 44.15
N SER A 22 55.44 -37.28 45.19
CA SER A 22 54.06 -37.65 45.52
C SER A 22 53.23 -36.43 45.94
N ILE A 23 53.77 -35.56 46.80
CA ILE A 23 53.10 -34.31 47.22
C ILE A 23 52.85 -33.39 46.02
N LEU A 24 53.86 -33.17 45.17
CA LEU A 24 53.73 -32.38 43.95
C LEU A 24 52.70 -32.96 42.98
N THR A 25 52.66 -34.28 42.84
CA THR A 25 51.68 -34.96 41.99
C THR A 25 50.26 -34.74 42.53
N VAL A 26 50.04 -34.84 43.84
CA VAL A 26 48.73 -34.57 44.45
C VAL A 26 48.33 -33.11 44.25
N ILE A 27 49.24 -32.16 44.46
CA ILE A 27 48.96 -30.72 44.27
C ILE A 27 48.60 -30.43 42.81
N THR A 28 49.39 -30.92 41.86
CA THR A 28 49.15 -30.72 40.41
C THR A 28 47.88 -31.41 39.93
N LEU A 29 47.56 -32.58 40.48
CA LEU A 29 46.29 -33.28 40.19
C LEU A 29 45.08 -32.52 40.72
N VAL A 30 45.16 -31.95 41.92
CA VAL A 30 44.09 -31.10 42.48
C VAL A 30 43.94 -29.80 41.68
N GLN A 31 45.04 -29.17 41.27
CA GLN A 31 45.02 -27.98 40.42
C GLN A 31 44.39 -28.29 39.06
N TYR A 32 44.77 -29.39 38.41
CA TYR A 32 44.16 -29.84 37.16
C TYR A 32 42.68 -30.18 37.32
N SER A 33 42.30 -30.87 38.41
CA SER A 33 40.90 -31.20 38.70
C SER A 33 40.03 -29.95 38.89
N ARG A 34 40.57 -28.88 39.50
CA ARG A 34 39.87 -27.60 39.62
C ARG A 34 39.77 -26.90 38.27
N LEU A 35 40.86 -26.86 37.51
CA LEU A 35 40.89 -26.28 36.15
C LEU A 35 39.88 -26.97 35.21
N ARG A 36 39.67 -28.28 35.36
CA ARG A 36 38.71 -29.06 34.55
C ARG A 36 37.24 -28.79 34.91
N ASN A 37 36.97 -28.17 36.06
CA ASN A 37 35.62 -27.73 36.42
C ASN A 37 35.21 -26.45 35.68
N ASP A 38 36.18 -25.64 35.26
CA ASP A 38 35.95 -24.41 34.52
C ASP A 38 36.05 -24.65 33.01
N TYR A 39 35.51 -23.72 32.21
CA TYR A 39 35.64 -23.78 30.77
C TYR A 39 37.07 -23.54 30.30
N PRO A 40 37.52 -24.20 29.21
CA PRO A 40 38.87 -24.01 28.69
C PRO A 40 39.15 -22.52 28.35
N PRO A 41 40.38 -22.02 28.52
CA PRO A 41 40.69 -20.58 28.41
C PRO A 41 40.32 -19.89 27.09
N GLN A 42 40.18 -20.63 25.99
CA GLN A 42 39.83 -20.10 24.66
C GLN A 42 38.37 -20.35 24.27
N MET A 43 37.55 -20.83 25.20
CA MET A 43 36.15 -21.12 24.90
C MET A 43 35.33 -19.84 24.71
N VAL A 44 34.55 -19.84 23.64
CA VAL A 44 33.61 -18.79 23.26
C VAL A 44 32.25 -19.43 23.08
N ILE A 45 31.22 -18.82 23.67
CA ILE A 45 29.82 -19.21 23.47
C ILE A 45 29.11 -17.98 22.90
N ALA A 46 28.50 -18.10 21.73
CA ALA A 46 27.75 -17.05 21.07
C ALA A 46 28.56 -15.73 20.97
N GLY A 47 29.82 -15.78 20.52
CA GLY A 47 30.72 -14.63 20.45
C GLY A 47 31.17 -14.07 21.81
N VAL A 48 30.72 -14.61 22.93
CA VAL A 48 31.11 -14.17 24.29
C VAL A 48 32.23 -15.07 24.83
N PRO A 49 33.39 -14.52 25.20
CA PRO A 49 34.47 -15.31 25.79
C PRO A 49 34.08 -15.76 27.20
N VAL A 50 34.07 -17.07 27.43
CA VAL A 50 33.70 -17.69 28.72
C VAL A 50 34.83 -18.52 29.33
N GLY A 51 36.01 -18.52 28.71
CA GLY A 51 37.15 -19.29 29.19
C GLY A 51 37.55 -18.94 30.64
N GLY A 52 37.84 -19.97 31.43
CA GLY A 52 38.17 -19.86 32.86
C GLY A 52 36.99 -19.60 33.78
N LEU A 53 35.75 -19.58 33.26
CA LEU A 53 34.54 -19.46 34.07
C LEU A 53 33.92 -20.83 34.33
N ASP A 54 33.30 -20.99 35.49
CA ASP A 54 32.39 -22.11 35.73
C ASP A 54 31.06 -21.92 34.97
N PRO A 55 30.24 -22.97 34.81
CA PRO A 55 28.98 -22.88 34.05
C PRO A 55 27.99 -21.84 34.57
N GLN A 56 27.91 -21.60 35.88
CA GLN A 56 26.97 -20.63 36.44
C GLN A 56 27.41 -19.20 36.13
N THR A 57 28.70 -18.89 36.31
CA THR A 57 29.25 -17.58 35.98
C THR A 57 29.21 -17.31 34.46
N ALA A 58 29.41 -18.34 33.63
CA ALA A 58 29.25 -18.25 32.18
C ALA A 58 27.79 -17.93 31.77
N ALA A 59 26.79 -18.58 32.37
CA ALA A 59 25.38 -18.27 32.14
C ALA A 59 25.06 -16.81 32.45
N GLN A 60 25.50 -16.32 33.61
CA GLN A 60 25.27 -14.93 34.02
C GLN A 60 25.90 -13.94 33.05
N ARG A 61 27.13 -14.22 32.59
CA ARG A 61 27.82 -13.38 31.60
C ARG A 61 27.07 -13.33 30.27
N LEU A 62 26.59 -14.48 29.78
CA LEU A 62 25.80 -14.55 28.54
C LEU A 62 24.51 -13.72 28.67
N LEU A 63 23.77 -13.90 29.76
CA LEU A 63 22.55 -13.15 30.01
C LEU A 63 22.83 -11.64 30.09
N GLN A 64 23.89 -11.23 30.80
CA GLN A 64 24.25 -9.82 30.95
C GLN A 64 24.60 -9.16 29.61
N VAL A 65 25.30 -9.86 28.71
CA VAL A 65 25.70 -9.31 27.41
C VAL A 65 24.49 -9.16 26.50
N TYR A 66 23.64 -10.18 26.42
CA TYR A 66 22.50 -10.19 25.49
C TYR A 66 21.25 -9.49 26.03
N SER A 67 21.20 -9.15 27.33
CA SER A 67 20.17 -8.28 27.90
C SER A 67 20.41 -6.79 27.64
N LEU A 68 21.57 -6.41 27.09
CA LEU A 68 21.85 -5.01 26.77
C LEU A 68 20.89 -4.52 25.67
N PRO A 69 20.41 -3.27 25.73
CA PRO A 69 19.59 -2.72 24.67
C PRO A 69 20.37 -2.63 23.34
N VAL A 70 19.62 -2.60 22.23
CA VAL A 70 20.15 -2.21 20.92
C VAL A 70 19.82 -0.74 20.69
N GLU A 71 20.82 0.06 20.36
CA GLU A 71 20.67 1.45 20.00
C GLU A 71 20.28 1.56 18.51
N ILE A 72 19.22 2.31 18.23
CA ILE A 72 18.66 2.46 16.90
C ILE A 72 18.69 3.95 16.55
N HIS A 73 19.28 4.26 15.41
CA HIS A 73 19.38 5.61 14.85
C HIS A 73 18.45 5.71 13.65
N TYR A 74 17.52 6.66 13.69
CA TYR A 74 16.56 6.91 12.61
C TYR A 74 16.44 8.41 12.37
N GLY A 75 17.02 8.89 11.25
CA GLY A 75 17.23 10.33 11.05
C GLY A 75 18.10 10.90 12.17
N ASP A 76 17.65 11.98 12.79
CA ASP A 76 18.31 12.60 13.96
C ASP A 76 17.88 11.98 15.30
N ALA A 77 16.94 11.02 15.29
CA ALA A 77 16.45 10.38 16.49
C ALA A 77 17.30 9.16 16.88
N ILE A 78 17.58 9.05 18.18
CA ILE A 78 18.27 7.90 18.78
C ILE A 78 17.36 7.33 19.87
N PHE A 79 17.12 6.03 19.82
CA PHE A 79 16.36 5.31 20.84
C PHE A 79 16.94 3.92 21.10
N GLN A 80 16.55 3.33 22.22
CA GLN A 80 17.04 2.04 22.65
C GLN A 80 15.90 1.02 22.69
N LEU A 81 16.13 -0.15 22.08
CA LEU A 81 15.22 -1.28 22.11
C LEU A 81 15.67 -2.30 23.14
N ASP A 82 14.85 -2.49 24.17
CA ASP A 82 15.03 -3.57 25.14
C ASP A 82 14.71 -4.92 24.47
N PRO A 83 15.62 -5.92 24.50
CA PRO A 83 15.39 -7.25 23.93
C PRO A 83 14.09 -7.91 24.42
N ASN A 84 13.65 -7.61 25.65
CA ASN A 84 12.43 -8.18 26.23
C ASN A 84 11.16 -7.74 25.48
N LEU A 85 11.13 -6.55 24.88
CA LEU A 85 9.95 -6.02 24.16
C LEU A 85 9.59 -6.88 22.95
N ILE A 86 10.60 -7.46 22.30
CA ILE A 86 10.43 -8.35 21.13
C ILE A 86 10.45 -9.82 21.51
N GLY A 87 10.51 -10.13 22.81
CA GLY A 87 10.58 -11.49 23.32
C GLY A 87 11.90 -12.19 22.97
N PHE A 88 13.01 -11.46 22.92
CA PHE A 88 14.32 -12.06 22.69
C PHE A 88 14.73 -12.93 23.88
N GLN A 89 14.95 -14.22 23.64
CA GLN A 89 15.29 -15.20 24.67
C GLN A 89 16.47 -16.07 24.22
N LEU A 90 17.43 -16.24 25.12
CA LEU A 90 18.55 -17.15 24.95
C LEU A 90 18.22 -18.55 25.47
N ASN A 91 18.56 -19.58 24.71
CA ASN A 91 18.57 -20.96 25.19
C ASN A 91 19.92 -21.28 25.85
N VAL A 92 20.14 -20.68 27.02
CA VAL A 92 21.39 -20.83 27.78
C VAL A 92 21.68 -22.28 28.11
N GLU A 93 20.65 -23.06 28.47
CA GLU A 93 20.80 -24.48 28.80
C GLU A 93 21.40 -25.28 27.63
N SER A 94 20.88 -25.09 26.41
CA SER A 94 21.40 -25.79 25.22
C SER A 94 22.83 -25.36 24.89
N MET A 95 23.13 -24.06 25.00
CA MET A 95 24.48 -23.55 24.74
C MET A 95 25.50 -24.06 25.78
N LEU A 96 25.13 -24.07 27.07
CA LEU A 96 25.99 -24.61 28.12
C LEU A 96 26.17 -26.12 28.01
N ALA A 97 25.13 -26.88 27.65
CA ALA A 97 25.24 -28.32 27.43
C ALA A 97 26.21 -28.64 26.28
N ALA A 98 26.16 -27.87 25.18
CA ALA A 98 27.11 -27.99 24.08
C ALA A 98 28.54 -27.62 24.49
N ALA A 99 28.71 -26.57 25.30
CA ALA A 99 30.01 -26.19 25.86
C ALA A 99 30.57 -27.26 26.82
N ASP A 100 29.71 -27.85 27.66
CA ASP A 100 30.08 -28.91 28.61
C ASP A 100 30.49 -30.20 27.91
N LEU A 101 29.89 -30.53 26.78
CA LEU A 101 30.33 -31.66 25.95
C LEU A 101 31.78 -31.46 25.47
N GLN A 102 32.15 -30.25 25.07
CA GLN A 102 33.53 -29.95 24.68
C GLN A 102 34.49 -29.97 25.90
N ARG A 103 34.04 -29.47 27.06
CA ARG A 103 34.83 -29.47 28.30
C ARG A 103 35.09 -30.89 28.83
N THR A 104 34.08 -31.77 28.78
CA THR A 104 34.12 -33.10 29.38
C THR A 104 34.49 -34.22 28.41
N GLY A 105 34.44 -33.97 27.09
CA GLY A 105 34.71 -34.95 26.05
C GLY A 105 36.16 -35.44 25.98
N ALA A 106 37.12 -34.71 26.55
CA ALA A 106 38.52 -35.13 26.60
C ALA A 106 38.80 -36.12 27.74
N SER A 107 39.63 -37.14 27.46
CA SER A 107 40.12 -38.11 28.47
C SER A 107 40.80 -37.39 29.63
N PHE A 108 40.43 -37.73 30.87
CA PHE A 108 41.00 -37.12 32.08
C PHE A 108 42.53 -37.26 32.12
N TRP A 109 43.06 -38.45 31.86
CA TRP A 109 44.50 -38.70 31.91
C TRP A 109 45.24 -38.09 30.72
N GLY A 110 44.62 -38.06 29.54
CA GLY A 110 45.18 -37.36 28.37
C GLY A 110 45.32 -35.86 28.63
N GLY A 111 44.24 -35.24 29.13
CA GLY A 111 44.24 -33.81 29.47
C GLY A 111 45.15 -33.45 30.64
N PHE A 112 45.36 -34.34 31.60
CA PHE A 112 46.35 -34.11 32.68
C PHE A 112 47.77 -34.02 32.13
N TRP A 113 48.12 -34.89 31.17
CA TRP A 113 49.40 -34.83 30.49
C TRP A 113 49.53 -33.58 29.62
N ASP A 114 48.48 -33.21 28.89
CA ASP A 114 48.47 -31.97 28.10
C ASP A 114 48.65 -30.74 29.01
N TYR A 115 48.02 -30.73 30.19
CA TYR A 115 48.22 -29.70 31.21
C TYR A 115 49.68 -29.62 31.69
N LEU A 116 50.30 -30.77 32.05
CA LEU A 116 51.70 -30.82 32.49
C LEU A 116 52.68 -30.32 31.42
N TRP A 117 52.39 -30.55 30.14
CA TRP A 117 53.22 -30.11 29.01
C TRP A 117 52.77 -28.79 28.37
N ASN A 118 51.83 -28.07 29.00
CA ASN A 118 51.30 -26.79 28.51
C ASN A 118 50.79 -26.85 27.06
N ARG A 119 50.17 -27.97 26.68
CA ARG A 119 49.52 -28.15 25.38
C ARG A 119 48.12 -27.55 25.41
N LYS A 120 47.80 -26.75 24.40
CA LYS A 120 46.51 -26.07 24.30
C LYS A 120 45.45 -27.02 23.75
N SER A 121 44.30 -27.08 24.41
CA SER A 121 43.11 -27.73 23.87
C SER A 121 42.45 -26.82 22.84
N ALA A 122 42.17 -27.34 21.64
CA ALA A 122 41.37 -26.62 20.65
C ALA A 122 39.90 -26.66 21.08
N THR A 123 39.27 -25.49 21.23
CA THR A 123 37.83 -25.34 21.44
C THR A 123 37.19 -24.78 20.19
N ALA A 124 36.02 -25.31 19.81
CA ALA A 124 35.19 -24.71 18.78
C ALA A 124 34.20 -23.76 19.43
N GLU A 125 33.89 -22.66 18.76
CA GLU A 125 32.84 -21.73 19.23
C GLU A 125 31.49 -22.44 19.27
N VAL A 126 30.78 -22.31 20.39
CA VAL A 126 29.39 -22.76 20.50
C VAL A 126 28.49 -21.69 19.88
N PRO A 127 27.66 -22.03 18.88
CA PRO A 127 26.81 -21.05 18.21
C PRO A 127 25.76 -20.48 19.17
N LEU A 128 25.28 -19.27 18.85
CA LEU A 128 24.12 -18.68 19.50
C LEU A 128 22.88 -19.55 19.26
N VAL A 129 22.08 -19.74 20.30
CA VAL A 129 20.75 -20.36 20.21
C VAL A 129 19.75 -19.42 20.88
N GLU A 130 18.93 -18.80 20.05
CA GLU A 130 18.02 -17.72 20.43
C GLU A 130 16.65 -17.86 19.77
N THR A 131 15.68 -17.14 20.32
CA THR A 131 14.37 -16.92 19.70
C THR A 131 13.94 -15.49 19.94
N PHE A 132 13.22 -14.88 19.00
CA PHE A 132 12.48 -13.63 19.18
C PHE A 132 11.30 -13.58 18.20
N SER A 133 10.34 -12.68 18.41
CA SER A 133 9.19 -12.51 17.50
C SER A 133 9.40 -11.33 16.57
N GLU A 134 9.51 -11.61 15.28
CA GLU A 134 9.53 -10.59 14.23
C GLU A 134 8.21 -9.81 14.18
N GLU A 135 7.08 -10.45 14.48
CA GLU A 135 5.77 -9.78 14.52
C GLU A 135 5.72 -8.73 15.64
N ARG A 136 6.28 -9.03 16.81
CA ARG A 136 6.37 -8.05 17.92
C ARG A 136 7.29 -6.90 17.57
N LEU A 137 8.42 -7.18 16.92
CA LEU A 137 9.33 -6.14 16.46
C LEU A 137 8.64 -5.24 15.41
N ARG A 138 7.97 -5.83 14.43
CA ARG A 138 7.19 -5.12 13.42
C ARG A 138 6.09 -4.27 14.04
N ALA A 139 5.36 -4.82 15.01
CA ALA A 139 4.34 -4.09 15.74
C ALA A 139 4.94 -2.89 16.48
N TYR A 140 6.03 -3.08 17.23
CA TYR A 140 6.75 -2.00 17.92
C TYR A 140 7.22 -0.90 16.97
N LEU A 141 7.83 -1.28 15.84
CA LEU A 141 8.29 -0.32 14.83
C LEU A 141 7.12 0.46 14.23
N THR A 142 5.98 -0.16 13.99
CA THR A 142 4.82 0.48 13.37
C THR A 142 4.02 1.34 14.37
N SER A 143 3.79 0.85 15.59
CA SER A 143 2.92 1.51 16.56
C SER A 143 3.63 2.56 17.41
N GLU A 144 4.92 2.38 17.70
CA GLU A 144 5.67 3.27 18.59
C GLU A 144 6.65 4.15 17.83
N ILE A 145 7.42 3.58 16.89
CA ILE A 145 8.48 4.32 16.19
C ILE A 145 7.90 5.13 15.03
N ALA A 146 7.25 4.47 14.07
CA ALA A 146 6.66 5.14 12.90
C ALA A 146 5.67 6.24 13.33
N ALA A 147 4.80 5.97 14.29
CA ALA A 147 3.82 6.94 14.81
C ALA A 147 4.45 8.22 15.39
N ARG A 148 5.71 8.19 15.85
CA ARG A 148 6.38 9.34 16.48
C ARG A 148 7.40 10.02 15.57
N TYR A 149 8.02 9.28 14.67
CA TYR A 149 9.19 9.75 13.91
C TYR A 149 8.95 9.80 12.40
N ASP A 150 7.97 9.08 11.87
CA ASP A 150 7.65 9.19 10.45
C ASP A 150 6.98 10.53 10.17
N GLN A 151 7.33 11.10 9.02
CA GLN A 151 6.69 12.30 8.48
C GLN A 151 5.82 11.85 7.31
N PRO A 152 4.49 11.75 7.47
CA PRO A 152 3.64 11.35 6.37
C PRO A 152 3.72 12.38 5.22
N PRO A 153 3.53 11.95 3.97
CA PRO A 153 3.53 12.87 2.83
C PRO A 153 2.37 13.86 2.96
N ILE A 154 2.65 15.13 2.63
CA ILE A 154 1.65 16.19 2.59
C ILE A 154 1.18 16.31 1.13
N PRO A 155 -0.12 16.08 0.84
CA PRO A 155 -0.62 16.22 -0.52
C PRO A 155 -0.60 17.67 -0.97
N ALA A 156 -0.52 17.88 -2.28
CA ALA A 156 -0.62 19.21 -2.87
C ALA A 156 -1.94 19.90 -2.45
N GLN A 157 -1.87 21.20 -2.17
CA GLN A 157 -3.00 21.99 -1.68
C GLN A 157 -3.41 23.04 -2.73
N PRO A 158 -4.72 23.30 -2.91
CA PRO A 158 -5.16 24.37 -3.80
C PRO A 158 -4.67 25.73 -3.31
N ILE A 159 -4.28 26.61 -4.23
CA ILE A 159 -3.96 28.00 -3.92
C ILE A 159 -5.28 28.80 -4.01
N PRO A 160 -5.74 29.45 -2.92
CA PRO A 160 -6.97 30.22 -2.95
C PRO A 160 -6.98 31.28 -4.05
N GLY A 161 -8.07 31.32 -4.82
CA GLY A 161 -8.28 32.23 -5.94
C GLY A 161 -7.40 32.03 -7.16
N SER A 162 -6.83 30.84 -7.34
CA SER A 162 -6.16 30.46 -8.57
C SER A 162 -6.58 29.05 -9.00
N THR A 163 -6.19 28.63 -10.20
CA THR A 163 -6.35 27.25 -10.68
C THR A 163 -5.12 26.39 -10.38
N GLU A 164 -4.18 26.89 -9.58
CA GLU A 164 -2.90 26.26 -9.29
C GLU A 164 -2.90 25.54 -7.94
N PHE A 165 -2.02 24.55 -7.81
CA PHE A 165 -1.78 23.85 -6.56
C PHE A 165 -0.39 24.18 -6.02
N GLN A 166 -0.29 24.45 -4.73
CA GLN A 166 0.97 24.44 -4.03
C GLN A 166 1.51 22.99 -4.03
N PRO A 167 2.76 22.77 -4.48
CA PRO A 167 3.35 21.44 -4.47
C PRO A 167 3.29 20.80 -3.09
N GLY A 168 2.91 19.52 -3.04
CA GLY A 168 2.94 18.74 -1.81
C GLY A 168 4.37 18.46 -1.34
N GLN A 169 4.50 17.92 -0.13
CA GLN A 169 5.78 17.53 0.44
C GLN A 169 5.90 16.00 0.49
N PRO A 170 7.02 15.42 0.03
CA PRO A 170 7.24 13.99 0.17
C PRO A 170 7.30 13.60 1.63
N GLY A 171 6.85 12.38 1.94
CA GLY A 171 6.93 11.82 3.28
C GLY A 171 8.26 11.12 3.50
N GLN A 172 8.58 10.89 4.76
CA GLN A 172 9.73 10.14 5.24
C GLN A 172 9.22 9.05 6.18
N VAL A 173 9.31 7.79 5.77
CA VAL A 173 8.78 6.65 6.53
C VAL A 173 9.84 5.58 6.77
N ILE A 174 9.70 4.84 7.86
CA ILE A 174 10.61 3.74 8.19
C ILE A 174 10.38 2.54 7.27
N ASP A 175 11.46 1.97 6.73
CA ASP A 175 11.41 0.66 6.07
C ASP A 175 11.33 -0.44 7.13
N VAL A 176 10.10 -0.85 7.48
CA VAL A 176 9.88 -1.82 8.56
C VAL A 176 10.51 -3.18 8.23
N ASP A 177 10.41 -3.64 6.98
CA ASP A 177 10.96 -4.94 6.58
C ASP A 177 12.48 -4.96 6.68
N ARG A 178 13.14 -3.92 6.19
CA ARG A 178 14.59 -3.78 6.33
C ARG A 178 15.03 -3.58 7.78
N ALA A 179 14.26 -2.81 8.56
CA ALA A 179 14.55 -2.55 9.96
C ALA A 179 14.50 -3.83 10.80
N VAL A 180 13.53 -4.72 10.55
CA VAL A 180 13.42 -6.02 11.24
C VAL A 180 14.69 -6.85 11.06
N ILE A 181 15.23 -6.91 9.84
CA ILE A 181 16.46 -7.65 9.54
C ILE A 181 17.66 -7.05 10.29
N LEU A 182 17.88 -5.74 10.15
CA LEU A 182 19.04 -5.06 10.73
C LEU A 182 19.03 -5.10 12.26
N ILE A 183 17.86 -4.92 12.88
CA ILE A 183 17.69 -5.02 14.33
C ILE A 183 17.86 -6.47 14.79
N GLY A 184 17.34 -7.44 14.05
CA GLY A 184 17.53 -8.87 14.34
C GLY A 184 19.01 -9.26 14.37
N ASP A 185 19.80 -8.79 13.41
CA ASP A 185 21.24 -9.04 13.36
C ASP A 185 21.98 -8.39 14.54
N ALA A 186 21.62 -7.16 14.91
CA ALA A 186 22.19 -6.49 16.07
C ALA A 186 21.81 -7.16 17.41
N MET A 187 20.60 -7.72 17.51
CA MET A 187 20.18 -8.49 18.68
C MET A 187 21.02 -9.75 18.88
N ARG A 188 21.38 -10.43 17.77
CA ARG A 188 22.28 -11.60 17.75
C ARG A 188 23.76 -11.25 17.95
N SER A 189 24.13 -9.97 17.97
CA SER A 189 25.52 -9.55 18.15
C SER A 189 25.82 -9.16 19.61
N PRO A 190 26.89 -9.71 20.21
CA PRO A 190 27.34 -9.30 21.54
C PRO A 190 28.08 -7.95 21.55
N SER A 191 28.47 -7.42 20.38
CA SER A 191 29.30 -6.20 20.27
C SER A 191 28.76 -5.17 19.28
N GLN A 192 28.06 -5.58 18.23
CA GLN A 192 27.46 -4.68 17.23
C GLN A 192 26.01 -4.39 17.58
N ARG A 193 25.78 -3.55 18.60
CA ARG A 193 24.44 -3.20 19.11
C ARG A 193 23.97 -1.80 18.73
N VAL A 194 24.47 -1.26 17.61
CA VAL A 194 24.04 0.02 17.05
C VAL A 194 23.56 -0.21 15.62
N VAL A 195 22.34 0.23 15.32
CA VAL A 195 21.70 0.05 14.01
C VAL A 195 21.36 1.41 13.43
N GLN A 196 21.81 1.65 12.20
CA GLN A 196 21.39 2.81 11.41
C GLN A 196 20.24 2.42 10.48
N LEU A 197 19.07 3.03 10.68
CA LEU A 197 17.93 2.89 9.81
C LEU A 197 17.87 4.07 8.84
N ALA A 198 17.80 3.75 7.55
CA ALA A 198 17.59 4.74 6.51
C ALA A 198 16.08 4.91 6.26
N PRO A 199 15.57 6.14 6.12
CA PRO A 199 14.19 6.36 5.74
C PRO A 199 13.94 6.00 4.27
N VAL A 200 12.68 5.71 3.99
CA VAL A 200 12.13 5.63 2.64
C VAL A 200 11.35 6.90 2.38
N TYR A 201 11.63 7.53 1.25
CA TYR A 201 10.88 8.70 0.82
C TYR A 201 9.63 8.25 0.06
N THR A 202 8.48 8.73 0.49
CA THR A 202 7.20 8.55 -0.21
C THR A 202 6.88 9.81 -0.99
N SER A 203 6.38 9.68 -2.21
CA SER A 203 5.98 10.84 -3.00
C SER A 203 4.87 11.61 -2.30
N ALA A 204 4.82 12.93 -2.50
CA ALA A 204 3.68 13.72 -2.08
C ALA A 204 2.38 13.13 -2.66
N GLY A 205 1.32 13.11 -1.84
CA GLY A 205 0.01 12.67 -2.28
C GLY A 205 -0.58 13.62 -3.33
N ARG A 206 -1.51 13.11 -4.14
CA ARG A 206 -2.38 13.96 -4.96
C ARG A 206 -3.35 14.74 -4.05
N PRO A 207 -3.85 15.92 -4.45
CA PRO A 207 -4.94 16.58 -3.74
C PRO A 207 -6.14 15.64 -3.58
N SER A 208 -6.82 15.70 -2.44
CA SER A 208 -8.06 14.94 -2.23
C SER A 208 -9.19 15.48 -3.11
N LYS A 209 -10.22 14.66 -3.38
CA LYS A 209 -11.42 15.15 -4.08
C LYS A 209 -12.14 16.25 -3.30
N GLN A 210 -12.08 16.22 -1.97
CA GLN A 210 -12.60 17.30 -1.13
C GLN A 210 -11.85 18.62 -1.38
N ASN A 211 -10.52 18.58 -1.52
CA ASN A 211 -9.75 19.77 -1.86
C ASN A 211 -10.09 20.29 -3.26
N LEU A 212 -10.32 19.37 -4.22
CA LEU A 212 -10.80 19.73 -5.54
C LEU A 212 -12.18 20.39 -5.50
N GLN A 213 -13.11 19.87 -4.70
CA GLN A 213 -14.44 20.45 -4.52
C GLN A 213 -14.34 21.90 -4.02
N LEU A 214 -13.59 22.12 -2.93
CA LEU A 214 -13.42 23.45 -2.35
C LEU A 214 -12.82 24.44 -3.36
N LEU A 215 -11.84 23.99 -4.13
CA LEU A 215 -11.24 24.79 -5.20
C LEU A 215 -12.27 25.16 -6.27
N LEU A 216 -13.10 24.22 -6.72
CA LEU A 216 -14.14 24.46 -7.71
C LEU A 216 -15.21 25.42 -7.19
N GLU A 217 -15.68 25.23 -5.95
CA GLU A 217 -16.63 26.14 -5.30
C GLU A 217 -16.07 27.57 -5.21
N GLU A 218 -14.79 27.72 -4.86
CA GLU A 218 -14.11 29.01 -4.79
C GLU A 218 -14.04 29.69 -6.17
N ILE A 219 -13.63 28.95 -7.21
CA ILE A 219 -13.56 29.48 -8.58
C ILE A 219 -14.94 29.93 -9.06
N ILE A 220 -15.97 29.09 -8.89
CA ILE A 220 -17.35 29.43 -9.27
C ILE A 220 -17.83 30.69 -8.53
N GLY A 221 -17.53 30.79 -7.24
CA GLY A 221 -17.88 31.94 -6.42
C GLY A 221 -17.17 33.22 -6.85
N GLN A 222 -15.88 33.15 -7.18
CA GLN A 222 -15.09 34.32 -7.60
C GLN A 222 -15.48 34.83 -8.99
N ASP A 223 -15.88 33.94 -9.89
CA ASP A 223 -16.38 34.30 -11.22
C ASP A 223 -17.77 34.98 -11.17
N ASN A 224 -18.39 35.08 -9.98
CA ASN A 224 -19.73 35.63 -9.76
C ASN A 224 -20.79 34.97 -10.65
N PHE A 225 -20.65 33.66 -10.91
CA PHE A 225 -21.66 32.91 -11.64
C PHE A 225 -22.95 32.84 -10.81
N ASP A 226 -24.02 33.40 -11.35
CA ASP A 226 -25.33 33.53 -10.67
C ASP A 226 -26.27 32.33 -10.94
N GLY A 227 -25.84 31.40 -11.79
CA GLY A 227 -26.55 30.16 -12.07
C GLY A 227 -26.29 29.04 -11.06
N ILE A 228 -26.78 27.85 -11.39
CA ILE A 228 -26.54 26.61 -10.65
C ILE A 228 -25.50 25.80 -11.41
N VAL A 229 -24.46 25.35 -10.72
CA VAL A 229 -23.46 24.41 -11.26
C VAL A 229 -23.71 23.05 -10.63
N GLY A 230 -23.79 22.01 -11.47
CA GLY A 230 -23.81 20.62 -11.03
C GLY A 230 -22.59 19.89 -11.57
N ILE A 231 -21.82 19.23 -10.70
CA ILE A 231 -20.60 18.51 -11.06
C ILE A 231 -20.73 17.07 -10.58
N TYR A 232 -20.50 16.14 -11.50
CA TYR A 232 -20.29 14.73 -11.23
C TYR A 232 -18.96 14.31 -11.86
N LEU A 233 -18.07 13.72 -11.06
CA LEU A 233 -16.78 13.23 -11.51
C LEU A 233 -16.51 11.88 -10.83
N LEU A 234 -16.18 10.88 -11.63
CA LEU A 234 -15.79 9.56 -11.15
C LEU A 234 -14.36 9.24 -11.55
N ASP A 235 -13.53 8.88 -10.57
CA ASP A 235 -12.20 8.34 -10.82
C ASP A 235 -12.28 6.84 -11.09
N LEU A 236 -12.08 6.43 -12.34
CA LEU A 236 -12.21 5.03 -12.75
C LEU A 236 -11.10 4.12 -12.21
N GLN A 237 -10.02 4.67 -11.65
CA GLN A 237 -8.94 3.87 -11.04
C GLN A 237 -9.26 3.52 -9.58
N THR A 238 -9.88 4.45 -8.86
CA THR A 238 -10.14 4.32 -7.42
C THR A 238 -11.62 4.13 -7.07
N ALA A 239 -12.52 4.32 -8.04
CA ALA A 239 -13.97 4.44 -7.86
C ALA A 239 -14.38 5.58 -6.91
N GLU A 240 -13.51 6.57 -6.71
CA GLU A 240 -13.82 7.74 -5.89
C GLU A 240 -14.67 8.74 -6.67
N GLU A 241 -15.81 9.11 -6.10
CA GLU A 241 -16.79 10.03 -6.69
C GLU A 241 -16.68 11.42 -6.06
N LEU A 242 -16.80 12.45 -6.89
CA LEU A 242 -17.09 13.83 -6.51
C LEU A 242 -18.42 14.24 -7.15
N HIS A 243 -19.46 14.39 -6.35
CA HIS A 243 -20.78 14.83 -6.79
C HIS A 243 -21.30 15.95 -5.90
N PHE A 244 -21.43 17.15 -6.46
CA PHE A 244 -21.98 18.30 -5.74
C PHE A 244 -22.68 19.26 -6.69
N ALA A 245 -23.53 20.10 -6.12
CA ALA A 245 -24.13 21.22 -6.81
C ALA A 245 -23.97 22.49 -5.98
N TYR A 246 -23.74 23.60 -6.65
CA TYR A 246 -23.37 24.86 -6.02
C TYR A 246 -24.15 26.03 -6.61
N ARG A 247 -24.59 26.95 -5.75
CA ARG A 247 -25.23 28.21 -6.12
C ARG A 247 -24.91 29.28 -5.08
N ALA A 248 -24.35 30.40 -5.52
CA ALA A 248 -24.22 31.63 -4.75
C ALA A 248 -23.64 31.46 -3.32
N GLY A 249 -22.54 30.71 -3.16
CA GLY A 249 -21.92 30.50 -1.85
C GLY A 249 -22.33 29.23 -1.13
N GLU A 250 -23.35 28.51 -1.63
CA GLU A 250 -23.98 27.41 -0.91
C GLU A 250 -24.03 26.12 -1.75
N ASN A 251 -23.77 25.00 -1.07
CA ASN A 251 -23.99 23.67 -1.63
C ASN A 251 -25.48 23.30 -1.59
N LEU A 252 -25.97 22.77 -2.71
CA LEU A 252 -27.34 22.30 -2.87
C LEU A 252 -27.40 20.77 -2.71
N PRO A 253 -28.51 20.21 -2.18
CA PRO A 253 -28.71 18.77 -2.17
C PRO A 253 -28.71 18.19 -3.58
N VAL A 254 -28.02 17.06 -3.78
CA VAL A 254 -27.94 16.32 -5.05
C VAL A 254 -28.67 14.97 -5.01
N ASN A 255 -29.50 14.74 -3.98
CA ASN A 255 -30.31 13.53 -3.83
C ASN A 255 -31.75 13.88 -3.43
N PRO A 256 -32.73 13.84 -4.36
CA PRO A 256 -32.60 13.58 -5.80
C PRO A 256 -31.71 14.61 -6.51
N ASP A 257 -31.09 14.26 -7.64
CA ASP A 257 -30.16 15.16 -8.35
C ASP A 257 -30.88 16.38 -8.96
N ILE A 258 -30.13 17.34 -9.52
CA ILE A 258 -30.66 18.55 -10.15
C ILE A 258 -30.82 18.32 -11.65
N ALA A 259 -32.04 18.55 -12.16
CA ALA A 259 -32.33 18.47 -13.58
C ALA A 259 -31.68 19.64 -14.32
N PHE A 260 -31.10 19.36 -15.49
CA PHE A 260 -30.64 20.37 -16.45
C PHE A 260 -31.15 20.02 -17.84
N THR A 261 -31.30 21.04 -18.69
CA THR A 261 -31.52 20.84 -20.13
C THR A 261 -30.36 20.04 -20.69
N ALA A 262 -30.62 18.85 -21.25
CA ALA A 262 -29.55 18.03 -21.82
C ALA A 262 -28.95 18.68 -23.08
N SER A 263 -29.72 19.48 -23.82
CA SER A 263 -29.27 20.08 -25.08
C SER A 263 -28.67 18.99 -25.98
N SER A 264 -27.46 19.19 -26.52
CA SER A 264 -26.82 18.20 -27.39
C SER A 264 -26.14 17.04 -26.64
N THR A 265 -26.00 17.07 -25.31
CA THR A 265 -25.45 15.91 -24.58
C THR A 265 -26.39 14.70 -24.66
N ILE A 266 -27.68 14.93 -24.92
CA ILE A 266 -28.68 13.87 -25.17
C ILE A 266 -28.35 13.00 -26.39
N LYS A 267 -27.46 13.46 -27.29
CA LYS A 267 -26.98 12.66 -28.42
C LYS A 267 -26.18 11.44 -27.98
N ILE A 268 -25.63 11.44 -26.76
CA ILE A 268 -24.97 10.29 -26.15
C ILE A 268 -25.99 9.17 -25.85
N PRO A 269 -27.11 9.42 -25.15
CA PRO A 269 -28.25 8.50 -25.08
C PRO A 269 -28.76 8.00 -26.44
N ILE A 270 -28.85 8.87 -27.45
CA ILE A 270 -29.25 8.46 -28.81
C ILE A 270 -28.26 7.44 -29.38
N MET A 271 -26.95 7.70 -29.25
CA MET A 271 -25.89 6.80 -29.70
C MET A 271 -26.00 5.42 -29.04
N VAL A 272 -26.13 5.37 -27.70
CA VAL A 272 -26.28 4.11 -26.95
C VAL A 272 -27.52 3.35 -27.41
N THR A 273 -28.64 4.05 -27.59
CA THR A 273 -29.90 3.46 -28.06
C THR A 273 -29.77 2.89 -29.47
N ALA A 274 -29.08 3.58 -30.39
CA ALA A 274 -28.87 3.06 -31.73
C ALA A 274 -28.09 1.74 -31.71
N TYR A 275 -26.97 1.69 -30.99
CA TYR A 275 -26.19 0.46 -30.84
C TYR A 275 -26.99 -0.67 -30.21
N GLN A 276 -27.78 -0.38 -29.18
CA GLN A 276 -28.70 -1.33 -28.57
C GLN A 276 -29.70 -1.90 -29.61
N ARG A 277 -30.29 -1.04 -30.44
CA ARG A 277 -31.31 -1.45 -31.43
C ARG A 277 -30.73 -2.19 -32.64
N PHE A 278 -29.49 -1.90 -33.01
CA PHE A 278 -28.81 -2.55 -34.13
C PHE A 278 -27.85 -3.68 -33.69
N ASN A 279 -28.04 -4.22 -32.49
CA ASN A 279 -27.25 -5.34 -31.93
C ASN A 279 -25.73 -5.12 -32.04
N GLY A 280 -25.28 -3.92 -31.66
CA GLY A 280 -23.87 -3.54 -31.61
C GLY A 280 -23.28 -3.16 -32.96
N ARG A 281 -24.02 -3.26 -34.06
CA ARG A 281 -23.47 -3.13 -35.43
C ARG A 281 -24.26 -2.12 -36.26
N LEU A 282 -23.61 -1.03 -36.64
CA LEU A 282 -24.18 -0.03 -37.55
C LEU A 282 -23.76 -0.34 -38.99
N ASP A 283 -24.65 -0.14 -39.95
CA ASP A 283 -24.28 -0.11 -41.37
C ASP A 283 -23.59 1.22 -41.72
N ASP A 284 -23.00 1.32 -42.91
CA ASP A 284 -22.21 2.48 -43.32
C ASP A 284 -23.02 3.80 -43.29
N GLN A 285 -24.31 3.72 -43.64
CA GLN A 285 -25.19 4.88 -43.64
C GLN A 285 -25.46 5.35 -42.20
N THR A 286 -25.81 4.42 -41.32
CA THR A 286 -26.10 4.70 -39.91
C THR A 286 -24.85 5.17 -39.17
N ALA A 287 -23.69 4.59 -39.47
CA ALA A 287 -22.40 5.02 -38.94
C ALA A 287 -22.03 6.45 -39.40
N THR A 288 -22.41 6.85 -40.61
CA THR A 288 -22.22 8.23 -41.10
C THR A 288 -23.12 9.20 -40.34
N LEU A 289 -24.41 8.86 -40.15
CA LEU A 289 -25.33 9.66 -39.34
C LEU A 289 -24.83 9.79 -37.89
N MET A 290 -24.31 8.70 -37.32
CA MET A 290 -23.72 8.69 -35.98
C MET A 290 -22.53 9.63 -35.87
N LEU A 291 -21.61 9.57 -36.84
CA LEU A 291 -20.44 10.44 -36.87
C LEU A 291 -20.84 11.91 -36.95
N ASP A 292 -21.73 12.27 -37.89
CA ASP A 292 -22.17 13.66 -38.03
C ASP A 292 -22.96 14.15 -36.79
N MET A 293 -23.76 13.28 -36.18
CA MET A 293 -24.47 13.58 -34.93
C MET A 293 -23.50 13.88 -33.78
N ILE A 294 -22.48 13.05 -33.56
CA ILE A 294 -21.57 13.22 -32.41
C ILE A 294 -20.50 14.28 -32.71
N LYS A 295 -19.77 14.14 -33.82
CA LYS A 295 -18.62 15.00 -34.15
C LYS A 295 -18.99 16.45 -34.43
N LYS A 296 -20.12 16.68 -35.10
CA LYS A 296 -20.55 18.02 -35.51
C LYS A 296 -21.75 18.52 -34.71
N SER A 297 -22.30 17.67 -33.85
CA SER A 297 -23.50 17.98 -33.08
C SER A 297 -24.70 18.37 -33.97
N GLU A 298 -24.82 17.81 -35.18
CA GLU A 298 -25.91 18.16 -36.10
C GLU A 298 -27.25 17.54 -35.68
N ASN A 299 -28.33 18.31 -35.75
CA ASN A 299 -29.69 17.86 -35.43
C ASN A 299 -30.32 16.96 -36.51
N PRO A 300 -30.21 17.27 -37.83
CA PRO A 300 -30.81 16.42 -38.86
C PRO A 300 -30.31 14.97 -38.87
N PRO A 301 -29.00 14.68 -38.69
CA PRO A 301 -28.52 13.30 -38.54
C PRO A 301 -29.08 12.59 -37.29
N ALA A 302 -29.23 13.31 -36.18
CA ALA A 302 -29.83 12.77 -34.96
C ALA A 302 -31.30 12.37 -35.18
N ASP A 303 -32.08 13.24 -35.83
CA ASP A 303 -33.47 12.94 -36.20
C ASP A 303 -33.57 11.78 -37.18
N ALA A 304 -32.71 11.75 -38.19
CA ALA A 304 -32.66 10.65 -39.15
C ALA A 304 -32.36 9.31 -38.45
N LEU A 305 -31.35 9.28 -37.58
CA LEU A 305 -30.98 8.10 -36.81
C LEU A 305 -32.13 7.63 -35.90
N MET A 306 -32.80 8.54 -35.21
CA MET A 306 -33.97 8.21 -34.39
C MET A 306 -35.13 7.67 -35.22
N ARG A 307 -35.34 8.13 -36.45
CA ARG A 307 -36.35 7.56 -37.35
C ARG A 307 -35.99 6.16 -37.85
N VAL A 308 -34.70 5.86 -38.00
CA VAL A 308 -34.26 4.47 -38.31
C VAL A 308 -34.50 3.56 -37.10
N ILE A 309 -34.37 4.06 -35.87
CA ILE A 309 -34.71 3.32 -34.65
C ILE A 309 -36.23 3.05 -34.57
N ASP A 310 -37.05 4.09 -34.65
CA ASP A 310 -38.51 4.03 -34.70
C ASP A 310 -39.03 5.32 -35.34
N GLU A 311 -39.69 5.21 -36.49
CA GLU A 311 -40.11 6.36 -37.32
C GLU A 311 -40.94 7.39 -36.54
N ALA A 312 -41.81 6.94 -35.62
CA ALA A 312 -42.72 7.82 -34.89
C ALA A 312 -42.27 8.09 -33.46
N ARG A 313 -41.61 7.12 -32.81
CA ARG A 313 -41.33 7.14 -31.37
C ARG A 313 -39.84 7.15 -31.04
N GLY A 314 -38.94 7.36 -32.00
CA GLY A 314 -37.49 7.39 -31.79
C GLY A 314 -37.05 8.08 -30.48
N PRO A 315 -37.49 9.32 -30.19
CA PRO A 315 -37.23 10.00 -28.91
C PRO A 315 -37.65 9.22 -27.66
N LEU A 316 -38.86 8.63 -27.67
CA LEU A 316 -39.37 7.85 -26.55
C LEU A 316 -38.60 6.55 -26.38
N VAL A 317 -38.13 5.93 -27.47
CA VAL A 317 -37.28 4.73 -27.41
C VAL A 317 -35.93 5.03 -26.74
N VAL A 318 -35.37 6.23 -26.95
CA VAL A 318 -34.18 6.69 -26.23
C VAL A 318 -34.46 6.80 -24.73
N SER A 319 -35.57 7.44 -24.37
CA SER A 319 -36.00 7.57 -22.96
C SER A 319 -36.27 6.23 -22.28
N GLU A 320 -36.90 5.29 -22.99
CA GLU A 320 -37.15 3.92 -22.53
C GLU A 320 -35.82 3.18 -22.25
N THR A 321 -34.81 3.39 -23.10
CA THR A 321 -33.47 2.81 -22.97
C THR A 321 -32.75 3.36 -21.74
N MET A 322 -32.78 4.68 -21.53
CA MET A 322 -32.20 5.31 -20.33
C MET A 322 -32.88 4.82 -19.05
N LYS A 323 -34.20 4.73 -19.05
CA LYS A 323 -34.96 4.18 -17.93
C LYS A 323 -34.61 2.72 -17.64
N ALA A 324 -34.37 1.90 -18.66
CA ALA A 324 -33.95 0.50 -18.49
C ALA A 324 -32.54 0.37 -17.88
N LEU A 325 -31.68 1.37 -18.07
CA LEU A 325 -30.38 1.50 -17.41
C LEU A 325 -30.47 2.08 -15.99
N GLY A 326 -31.66 2.45 -15.52
CA GLY A 326 -31.85 3.07 -14.21
C GLY A 326 -31.61 4.59 -14.18
N LEU A 327 -31.35 5.22 -15.34
CA LEU A 327 -31.13 6.65 -15.50
C LEU A 327 -32.47 7.39 -15.58
N GLN A 328 -33.14 7.50 -14.44
CA GLN A 328 -34.55 7.94 -14.35
C GLN A 328 -34.76 9.41 -14.69
N ASN A 329 -33.72 10.24 -14.63
CA ASN A 329 -33.81 11.69 -14.84
C ASN A 329 -33.44 12.11 -16.28
N THR A 330 -33.00 11.15 -17.10
CA THR A 330 -32.60 11.37 -18.49
C THR A 330 -33.71 11.00 -19.45
N PHE A 331 -34.17 11.95 -20.26
CA PHE A 331 -35.20 11.70 -21.27
C PHE A 331 -35.07 12.61 -22.49
N LEU A 332 -35.71 12.17 -23.57
CA LEU A 332 -35.96 12.91 -24.81
C LEU A 332 -37.44 12.75 -25.21
N ALA A 333 -38.15 13.86 -25.24
CA ALA A 333 -39.60 13.92 -25.42
C ALA A 333 -40.04 14.28 -26.85
N GLY A 334 -39.12 14.62 -27.75
CA GLY A 334 -39.43 14.94 -29.14
C GLY A 334 -38.19 14.94 -30.05
N TYR A 335 -38.44 15.08 -31.35
CA TYR A 335 -37.39 15.27 -32.36
C TYR A 335 -36.83 16.70 -32.33
N PHE A 336 -35.70 16.94 -33.01
CA PHE A 336 -35.01 18.23 -33.02
C PHE A 336 -35.48 19.19 -34.12
N TYR A 337 -36.21 18.73 -35.13
CA TYR A 337 -36.71 19.62 -36.19
C TYR A 337 -37.69 20.67 -35.64
N ASP A 338 -37.69 21.85 -36.26
CA ASP A 338 -38.56 22.95 -35.86
C ASP A 338 -40.04 22.56 -35.92
N GLY A 339 -40.74 22.77 -34.80
CA GLY A 339 -42.17 22.42 -34.68
C GLY A 339 -42.44 20.94 -34.41
N ALA A 340 -41.42 20.14 -34.06
CA ALA A 340 -41.62 18.78 -33.57
C ALA A 340 -42.60 18.76 -32.39
N PRO A 341 -43.57 17.83 -32.35
CA PRO A 341 -44.48 17.72 -31.23
C PRO A 341 -43.77 17.12 -30.01
N ILE A 342 -44.20 17.53 -28.82
CA ILE A 342 -43.88 16.82 -27.58
C ILE A 342 -44.67 15.50 -27.58
N LEU A 343 -43.95 14.39 -27.62
CA LEU A 343 -44.51 13.05 -27.64
C LEU A 343 -44.96 12.58 -26.25
N GLN A 344 -44.29 13.05 -25.19
CA GLN A 344 -44.62 12.74 -23.80
C GLN A 344 -44.12 13.83 -22.84
N ILE A 345 -44.90 14.12 -21.80
CA ILE A 345 -44.45 14.93 -20.66
C ILE A 345 -43.85 14.01 -19.59
N PHE A 346 -42.60 14.26 -19.22
CA PHE A 346 -41.87 13.43 -18.24
C PHE A 346 -41.85 14.09 -16.86
N HIS A 347 -42.17 13.27 -15.85
CA HIS A 347 -41.97 13.60 -14.43
C HIS A 347 -40.91 12.66 -13.87
N THR A 348 -39.84 13.22 -13.35
CA THR A 348 -38.65 12.54 -12.83
C THR A 348 -38.38 13.00 -11.40
N PRO A 349 -37.66 12.21 -10.58
CA PRO A 349 -37.26 12.65 -9.25
C PRO A 349 -36.55 14.02 -9.25
N ALA A 350 -35.70 14.30 -10.25
CA ALA A 350 -34.96 15.56 -10.35
C ALA A 350 -35.82 16.77 -10.75
N ASN A 351 -36.72 16.63 -11.73
CA ASN A 351 -37.52 17.76 -12.26
C ASN A 351 -38.85 17.99 -11.54
N THR A 352 -39.13 17.19 -10.50
CA THR A 352 -40.27 17.41 -9.59
C THR A 352 -39.85 18.01 -8.25
N ARG A 353 -38.56 18.35 -8.11
CA ARG A 353 -38.02 19.09 -6.97
C ARG A 353 -38.67 20.47 -6.84
N THR A 354 -38.89 20.89 -5.59
CA THR A 354 -39.49 22.20 -5.26
C THR A 354 -38.50 23.19 -4.65
N ASP A 355 -37.33 22.71 -4.24
CA ASP A 355 -36.26 23.49 -3.60
C ASP A 355 -35.29 24.12 -4.61
N VAL A 356 -35.23 23.57 -5.83
CA VAL A 356 -34.40 24.06 -6.92
C VAL A 356 -35.11 23.88 -8.25
N ASN A 357 -34.94 24.85 -9.15
CA ASN A 357 -35.45 24.80 -10.50
C ASN A 357 -34.45 25.49 -11.44
N THR A 358 -34.06 24.80 -12.51
CA THR A 358 -33.14 25.28 -13.56
C THR A 358 -33.89 25.68 -14.83
N ASP A 359 -35.22 25.64 -14.82
CA ASP A 359 -36.09 25.78 -15.99
C ASP A 359 -35.67 24.85 -17.15
N SER A 360 -35.34 23.59 -16.81
CA SER A 360 -34.89 22.58 -17.77
C SER A 360 -35.92 22.34 -18.87
N ASP A 361 -35.45 22.18 -20.11
CA ASP A 361 -36.28 21.99 -21.30
C ASP A 361 -37.16 20.74 -21.20
N ILE A 362 -38.45 20.91 -21.45
CA ILE A 362 -39.44 19.84 -21.49
C ILE A 362 -39.23 18.85 -22.64
N TYR A 363 -38.42 19.20 -23.65
CA TYR A 363 -38.02 18.29 -24.72
C TYR A 363 -36.85 17.39 -24.34
N SER A 364 -35.88 17.85 -23.55
CA SER A 364 -34.67 17.08 -23.27
C SER A 364 -34.04 17.44 -21.93
N GLN A 365 -33.79 16.43 -21.11
CA GLN A 365 -33.28 16.62 -19.75
C GLN A 365 -32.31 15.50 -19.37
N THR A 366 -31.34 15.83 -18.53
CA THR A 366 -30.49 14.88 -17.80
C THR A 366 -30.08 15.49 -16.45
N THR A 367 -29.41 14.71 -15.61
CA THR A 367 -28.69 15.20 -14.42
C THR A 367 -27.19 14.92 -14.57
N PRO A 368 -26.32 15.60 -13.79
CA PRO A 368 -24.89 15.30 -13.77
C PRO A 368 -24.59 13.83 -13.48
N SER A 369 -25.26 13.24 -12.49
CA SER A 369 -25.03 11.83 -12.15
C SER A 369 -25.54 10.87 -13.22
N ASP A 370 -26.73 11.07 -13.79
CA ASP A 370 -27.26 10.16 -14.82
C ASP A 370 -26.35 10.10 -16.06
N ILE A 371 -25.91 11.27 -16.58
CA ILE A 371 -25.03 11.29 -17.76
C ILE A 371 -23.62 10.81 -17.41
N GLY A 372 -23.14 11.09 -16.19
CA GLY A 372 -21.87 10.60 -15.69
C GLY A 372 -21.83 9.08 -15.58
N SER A 373 -22.88 8.48 -15.02
CA SER A 373 -23.04 7.02 -14.94
C SER A 373 -23.16 6.39 -16.33
N LEU A 374 -23.85 7.03 -17.28
CA LEU A 374 -23.89 6.51 -18.66
C LEU A 374 -22.49 6.48 -19.30
N LEU A 375 -21.68 7.52 -19.09
CA LEU A 375 -20.30 7.60 -19.59
C LEU A 375 -19.40 6.56 -18.91
N GLU A 376 -19.55 6.35 -17.60
CA GLU A 376 -18.90 5.26 -16.88
C GLU A 376 -19.25 3.91 -17.51
N ASP A 377 -20.53 3.64 -17.73
CA ASP A 377 -21.00 2.36 -18.26
C ASP A 377 -20.44 2.09 -19.67
N ILE A 378 -20.42 3.10 -20.55
CA ILE A 378 -19.80 3.01 -21.88
C ILE A 378 -18.31 2.67 -21.74
N TYR A 379 -17.60 3.37 -20.85
CA TYR A 379 -16.18 3.14 -20.65
C TYR A 379 -15.90 1.74 -20.08
N GLN A 380 -16.57 1.33 -19.00
CA GLN A 380 -16.42 0.00 -18.41
C GLN A 380 -16.69 -1.11 -19.42
N CYS A 381 -17.74 -0.97 -20.23
CA CYS A 381 -18.06 -1.88 -21.32
C CYS A 381 -16.92 -1.94 -22.36
N SER A 382 -16.35 -0.80 -22.75
CA SER A 382 -15.23 -0.76 -23.70
C SER A 382 -13.97 -1.48 -23.20
N GLN A 383 -13.71 -1.42 -21.88
CA GLN A 383 -12.51 -2.00 -21.26
C GLN A 383 -12.67 -3.50 -20.98
N THR A 384 -13.84 -3.91 -20.49
CA THR A 384 -14.03 -5.25 -19.91
C THR A 384 -14.99 -6.13 -20.72
N GLY A 385 -15.81 -5.55 -21.59
CA GLY A 385 -16.95 -6.24 -22.21
C GLY A 385 -18.07 -6.61 -21.25
N GLY A 386 -18.04 -6.09 -20.01
CA GLY A 386 -19.09 -6.24 -19.00
C GLY A 386 -19.71 -4.89 -18.61
N GLY A 387 -20.27 -4.81 -17.40
CA GLY A 387 -20.90 -3.59 -16.87
C GLY A 387 -22.41 -3.49 -17.16
N THR A 388 -23.01 -2.38 -16.76
CA THR A 388 -24.47 -2.19 -16.76
C THR A 388 -25.08 -2.30 -18.16
N LEU A 389 -24.42 -1.75 -19.19
CA LEU A 389 -24.92 -1.81 -20.59
C LEU A 389 -25.10 -3.26 -21.07
N VAL A 390 -24.10 -4.11 -20.85
CA VAL A 390 -24.12 -5.51 -21.29
C VAL A 390 -25.10 -6.32 -20.43
N ALA A 391 -25.22 -6.00 -19.14
CA ALA A 391 -26.18 -6.64 -18.25
C ALA A 391 -27.65 -6.28 -18.58
N ALA A 392 -27.92 -5.02 -18.88
CA ALA A 392 -29.25 -4.52 -19.23
C ALA A 392 -29.68 -4.95 -20.64
N PHE A 393 -28.73 -5.08 -21.58
CA PHE A 393 -29.00 -5.42 -22.98
C PHE A 393 -28.18 -6.62 -23.48
N PRO A 394 -28.41 -7.84 -22.95
CA PRO A 394 -27.62 -9.01 -23.31
C PRO A 394 -27.70 -9.33 -24.81
N GLY A 395 -26.54 -9.46 -25.44
CA GLY A 395 -26.42 -9.77 -26.88
C GLY A 395 -26.77 -8.63 -27.83
N GLN A 396 -27.12 -7.45 -27.31
CA GLN A 396 -27.45 -6.26 -28.09
C GLN A 396 -26.33 -5.21 -28.06
N ILE A 397 -25.55 -5.17 -26.98
CA ILE A 397 -24.34 -4.36 -26.84
C ILE A 397 -23.18 -5.29 -26.48
N ASP A 398 -22.03 -5.07 -27.11
CA ASP A 398 -20.78 -5.78 -26.85
C ASP A 398 -19.60 -4.81 -26.67
N GLN A 399 -18.44 -5.36 -26.29
CA GLN A 399 -17.23 -4.57 -26.08
C GLN A 399 -16.84 -3.73 -27.31
N ASN A 400 -16.99 -4.29 -28.51
CA ASN A 400 -16.60 -3.60 -29.75
C ASN A 400 -17.49 -2.38 -30.00
N SER A 401 -18.79 -2.52 -29.81
CA SER A 401 -19.73 -1.40 -29.93
C SER A 401 -19.40 -0.28 -28.94
N CYS A 402 -19.07 -0.60 -27.69
CA CYS A 402 -18.67 0.40 -26.69
C CYS A 402 -17.33 1.07 -27.03
N GLN A 403 -16.36 0.33 -27.58
CA GLN A 403 -15.12 0.92 -28.09
C GLN A 403 -15.38 1.88 -29.25
N GLN A 404 -16.32 1.55 -30.14
CA GLN A 404 -16.69 2.43 -31.25
C GLN A 404 -17.44 3.69 -30.77
N MET A 405 -18.28 3.58 -29.73
CA MET A 405 -18.89 4.74 -29.08
C MET A 405 -17.83 5.72 -28.55
N ILE A 406 -16.82 5.22 -27.84
CA ILE A 406 -15.69 6.04 -27.37
C ILE A 406 -14.94 6.68 -28.55
N GLN A 407 -14.74 5.95 -29.66
CA GLN A 407 -14.11 6.54 -30.84
C GLN A 407 -14.91 7.69 -31.44
N TYR A 408 -16.24 7.61 -31.49
CA TYR A 408 -17.06 8.73 -31.95
C TYR A 408 -16.94 9.94 -31.03
N LEU A 409 -16.96 9.72 -29.72
CA LEU A 409 -16.81 10.77 -28.72
C LEU A 409 -15.46 11.50 -28.83
N VAL A 410 -14.36 10.76 -29.01
CA VAL A 410 -13.01 11.34 -29.22
C VAL A 410 -12.89 12.21 -30.49
N GLU A 411 -13.77 12.00 -31.47
CA GLU A 411 -13.79 12.78 -32.70
C GLU A 411 -14.42 14.17 -32.53
N ASP A 412 -15.18 14.41 -31.45
CA ASP A 412 -15.70 15.74 -31.09
C ASP A 412 -14.56 16.63 -30.60
N LYS A 413 -13.90 17.34 -31.52
CA LYS A 413 -12.74 18.20 -31.23
C LYS A 413 -13.09 19.67 -31.43
N ILE A 414 -13.59 20.30 -30.38
CA ILE A 414 -13.97 21.72 -30.38
C ILE A 414 -12.94 22.64 -29.72
N GLY A 415 -12.03 22.09 -28.90
CA GLY A 415 -10.95 22.86 -28.26
C GLY A 415 -11.39 23.83 -27.16
N VAL A 416 -12.57 23.63 -26.58
CA VAL A 416 -13.14 24.44 -25.49
C VAL A 416 -13.70 23.55 -24.39
N LEU A 417 -14.20 24.15 -23.30
CA LEU A 417 -14.78 23.44 -22.14
C LEU A 417 -13.75 22.48 -21.52
N ILE A 418 -14.11 21.22 -21.26
CA ILE A 418 -13.23 20.22 -20.65
C ILE A 418 -11.92 20.06 -21.46
N GLN A 419 -11.97 20.13 -22.79
CA GLN A 419 -10.78 19.99 -23.65
C GLN A 419 -9.76 21.10 -23.41
N SER A 420 -10.20 22.31 -23.06
CA SER A 420 -9.29 23.41 -22.73
C SER A 420 -8.70 23.33 -21.32
N GLY A 421 -9.25 22.45 -20.46
CA GLY A 421 -8.83 22.30 -19.05
C GLY A 421 -7.84 21.16 -18.80
N VAL A 422 -7.52 20.34 -19.80
CA VAL A 422 -6.63 19.18 -19.67
C VAL A 422 -5.26 19.42 -20.32
N PRO A 423 -4.19 18.73 -19.89
CA PRO A 423 -2.87 18.83 -20.52
C PRO A 423 -2.88 18.49 -22.01
N GLU A 424 -1.98 19.12 -22.77
CA GLU A 424 -1.81 18.83 -24.20
C GLU A 424 -1.54 17.34 -24.44
N GLY A 425 -2.21 16.75 -25.43
CA GLY A 425 -2.12 15.33 -25.75
C GLY A 425 -3.06 14.42 -24.93
N THR A 426 -3.79 14.95 -23.96
CA THR A 426 -4.86 14.21 -23.27
C THR A 426 -6.00 13.94 -24.23
N ALA A 427 -6.36 12.68 -24.44
CA ALA A 427 -7.56 12.32 -25.19
C ALA A 427 -8.79 12.64 -24.34
N VAL A 428 -9.73 13.39 -24.90
CA VAL A 428 -11.03 13.70 -24.29
C VAL A 428 -12.10 13.13 -25.19
N ALA A 429 -13.03 12.40 -24.59
CA ALA A 429 -14.17 11.76 -25.23
C ALA A 429 -15.44 12.32 -24.59
#